data_AF-A0A168FGX4-F1
#
_entry.id   AF-A0A168FGX4-F1
#
_cell.length_a   1.000
_cell.length_b   1.000
_cell.length_c   1.000
_cell.angle_alpha   90.00
_cell.angle_beta   90.00
_cell.angle_gamma   90.00
#
_symmetry.space_group_name_H-M   'P 1'
#
loop_
_entity.id
_entity.type
_entity.pdbx_description
1 polymer ?
#
loop_
_entity_poly.entity_id
_entity_poly.type
_entity_poly.pdbx_seq_one_letter_code
_entity_poly.pdbx_strand_id
1 'polypeptide(L)'
;MLVGVARALAPGGGLLLGLFDGADLAPFDHRVAPAWTWSADGAAERLDAAGFDVVEVERRHVPGVRPHLAVVARRRVGRSSPVRSSLRPNR
;
A
#
# COMPACT_ATOMS: atom_id res chain seq x y z
N MET A 1 -5.84 7.77 -3.80
CA MET A 1 -5.20 6.85 -4.77
C MET A 1 -5.20 5.40 -4.26
N LEU A 2 -4.52 5.06 -3.15
CA LEU A 2 -4.36 3.66 -2.69
C LEU A 2 -5.67 2.92 -2.32
N VAL A 3 -6.69 3.61 -1.81
CA VAL A 3 -8.02 3.01 -1.59
C VAL A 3 -8.64 2.47 -2.89
N GLY A 4 -8.39 3.13 -4.02
CA GLY A 4 -8.82 2.64 -5.33
C GLY A 4 -8.10 1.35 -5.73
N VAL A 5 -6.79 1.26 -5.47
CA VAL A 5 -5.99 0.05 -5.69
C VAL A 5 -6.50 -1.10 -4.81
N ALA A 6 -6.81 -0.85 -3.54
CA ALA A 6 -7.39 -1.85 -2.65
C ALA A 6 -8.70 -2.41 -3.21
N ARG A 7 -9.57 -1.59 -3.81
CA ARG A 7 -10.84 -2.06 -4.40
C ARG A 7 -10.64 -2.95 -5.63
N ALA A 8 -9.55 -2.78 -6.37
CA ALA A 8 -9.23 -3.59 -7.54
C ALA A 8 -8.63 -4.96 -7.20
N LEU A 9 -8.21 -5.18 -5.96
CA LEU A 9 -7.60 -6.42 -5.50
C LEU A 9 -8.59 -7.29 -4.73
N ALA A 10 -8.53 -8.60 -4.93
CA ALA A 10 -9.24 -9.56 -4.10
C ALA A 10 -8.79 -9.46 -2.62
N PRO A 11 -9.65 -9.77 -1.63
CA PRO A 11 -9.24 -9.92 -0.24
C PRO A 11 -8.02 -10.84 -0.11
N GLY A 12 -6.98 -10.43 0.62
CA GLY A 12 -5.72 -11.15 0.74
C GLY A 12 -4.76 -10.97 -0.44
N GLY A 13 -5.16 -10.24 -1.50
CA GLY A 13 -4.34 -9.98 -2.69
C GLY A 13 -3.08 -9.15 -2.39
N GLY A 14 -2.00 -9.43 -3.11
CA GLY A 14 -0.72 -8.75 -2.97
C GLY A 14 -0.63 -7.45 -3.77
N LEU A 15 0.17 -6.52 -3.27
CA LEU A 15 0.56 -5.27 -3.91
C LEU A 15 2.07 -5.08 -3.77
N LEU A 16 2.75 -4.70 -4.86
CA LEU A 16 4.13 -4.23 -4.87
C LEU A 16 4.15 -2.78 -5.34
N LEU A 17 4.77 -1.89 -4.57
CA LEU A 17 4.98 -0.49 -4.92
C LEU A 17 6.47 -0.18 -5.04
N GLY A 18 6.86 0.45 -6.15
CA GLY A 18 8.19 1.05 -6.34
C GLY A 18 8.11 2.57 -6.18
N LEU A 19 9.00 3.13 -5.37
CA LEU A 19 9.00 4.52 -4.93
C LEU A 19 10.44 5.08 -4.96
N PHE A 20 10.58 6.41 -5.03
CA PHE A 20 11.86 7.07 -4.77
C PHE A 20 12.01 7.25 -3.26
N ASP A 21 13.07 6.69 -2.67
CA ASP A 21 13.30 6.77 -1.21
C ASP A 21 13.83 8.15 -0.82
N GLY A 22 13.41 8.66 0.35
CA GLY A 22 13.87 9.94 0.88
C GLY A 22 12.92 10.54 1.91
N ALA A 23 12.97 11.87 2.04
CA ALA A 23 12.02 12.60 2.87
C ALA A 23 10.58 12.41 2.37
N ASP A 24 9.63 12.28 3.30
CA ASP A 24 8.25 11.97 2.96
C ASP A 24 7.61 13.10 2.14
N LEU A 25 7.06 12.73 0.97
CA LEU A 25 6.41 13.64 0.03
C LEU A 25 7.25 14.88 -0.37
N ALA A 26 8.58 14.80 -0.36
CA ALA A 26 9.40 15.89 -0.85
C ALA A 26 9.38 15.91 -2.40
N PRO A 27 8.95 17.01 -3.04
CA PRO A 27 8.91 17.10 -4.49
C PRO A 27 10.32 17.26 -5.08
N PHE A 28 10.51 16.80 -6.31
CA PHE A 28 11.71 17.07 -7.10
C PHE A 28 11.41 17.08 -8.60
N ASP A 29 12.29 17.76 -9.35
CA ASP A 29 12.21 17.81 -10.80
C ASP A 29 12.67 16.48 -11.40
N HIS A 30 11.71 15.67 -11.84
CA HIS A 30 11.97 14.50 -12.65
C HIS A 30 11.86 14.85 -14.13
N ARG A 31 12.60 14.13 -14.98
CA ARG A 31 12.81 14.46 -16.41
C ARG A 31 11.51 14.63 -17.22
N VAL A 32 10.41 14.03 -16.78
CA VAL A 32 9.13 14.00 -17.49
C VAL A 32 8.09 14.93 -16.85
N ALA A 33 7.93 14.87 -15.53
CA ALA A 33 6.97 15.62 -14.73
C ALA A 33 7.49 15.66 -13.28
N PRO A 34 6.98 16.53 -12.39
CA PRO A 34 7.34 16.49 -10.97
C PRO A 34 7.16 15.10 -10.38
N ALA A 35 8.08 14.71 -9.52
CA ALA A 35 8.02 13.46 -8.76
C ALA A 35 8.23 13.74 -7.28
N TRP A 36 7.96 12.73 -6.43
CA TRP A 36 8.06 12.86 -4.99
C TRP A 36 8.92 11.73 -4.43
N THR A 37 9.75 12.04 -3.45
CA THR A 37 10.32 11.02 -2.58
C THR A 37 9.34 10.62 -1.50
N TRP A 38 9.52 9.42 -0.97
CA TRP A 38 8.67 8.80 0.03
C TRP A 38 9.56 8.22 1.10
N SER A 39 9.20 8.44 2.35
CA SER A 39 9.77 7.68 3.45
C SER A 39 9.06 6.31 3.51
N ALA A 40 9.75 5.27 3.97
CA ALA A 40 9.05 3.98 4.14
C ALA A 40 7.93 4.06 5.21
N ASP A 41 8.13 4.85 6.26
CA ASP A 41 7.13 5.00 7.32
C ASP A 41 5.88 5.70 6.78
N GLY A 42 6.05 6.80 6.04
CA GLY A 42 4.93 7.47 5.39
C GLY A 42 4.25 6.63 4.31
N ALA A 43 5.00 5.80 3.57
CA ALA A 43 4.41 4.83 2.64
C ALA A 43 3.60 3.77 3.39
N ALA A 44 4.12 3.24 4.50
CA ALA A 44 3.47 2.23 5.32
C ALA A 44 2.19 2.76 5.96
N GLU A 45 2.19 3.97 6.52
CA GLU A 45 1.00 4.62 7.09
C GLU A 45 -0.12 4.78 6.05
N ARG A 46 0.23 5.16 4.82
CA ARG A 46 -0.76 5.34 3.74
C ARG A 46 -1.29 4.01 3.21
N LEU A 47 -0.47 2.96 3.21
CA LEU A 47 -0.91 1.59 2.92
C LEU A 47 -1.84 1.07 4.01
N ASP A 48 -1.49 1.30 5.29
CA ASP A 48 -2.31 0.94 6.44
C ASP A 48 -3.69 1.61 6.37
N ALA A 49 -3.73 2.92 6.18
CA ALA A 49 -4.97 3.67 6.02
C ALA A 49 -5.81 3.21 4.81
N ALA A 50 -5.17 2.64 3.79
CA ALA A 50 -5.84 2.09 2.61
C ALA A 50 -6.30 0.64 2.78
N GLY A 51 -6.04 0.00 3.92
CA GLY A 51 -6.47 -1.36 4.22
C GLY A 51 -5.46 -2.45 3.82
N PHE A 52 -4.17 -2.12 3.77
CA PHE A 52 -3.09 -3.06 3.50
C PHE A 52 -2.21 -3.28 4.73
N ASP A 53 -1.77 -4.52 4.92
CA ASP A 53 -0.67 -4.86 5.82
C ASP A 53 0.64 -4.84 5.03
N VAL A 54 1.63 -4.07 5.48
CA VAL A 54 2.98 -4.12 4.92
C VAL A 54 3.64 -5.44 5.33
N VAL A 55 4.16 -6.16 4.33
CA VAL A 55 4.82 -7.46 4.52
C VAL A 55 6.33 -7.30 4.44
N GLU A 56 6.81 -6.45 3.54
CA GLU A 56 8.25 -6.28 3.32
C GLU A 56 8.54 -4.86 2.83
N VAL A 57 9.72 -4.36 3.22
CA VAL A 57 10.27 -3.08 2.78
C VAL A 57 11.73 -3.30 2.38
N GLU A 58 12.05 -3.00 1.12
CA GLU A 58 13.42 -3.03 0.60
C GLU A 58 13.87 -1.61 0.25
N ARG A 59 15.10 -1.26 0.63
CA ARG A 59 15.76 -0.02 0.22
C ARG A 59 17.02 -0.35 -0.54
N ARG A 60 17.16 0.24 -1.74
CA ARG A 60 18.36 0.11 -2.56
C ARG A 60 18.97 1.47 -2.83
N HIS A 61 20.11 1.71 -2.20
CA HIS A 61 20.88 2.94 -2.31
C HIS A 61 22.20 2.61 -3.00
N VAL A 62 22.37 3.12 -4.22
CA VAL A 62 23.59 2.93 -5.02
C VAL A 62 24.14 4.33 -5.33
N PRO A 63 25.44 4.60 -5.10
CA PRO A 63 26.03 5.90 -5.41
C PRO A 63 25.76 6.33 -6.85
N GLY A 64 25.36 7.59 -7.03
CA GLY A 64 25.02 8.16 -8.35
C GLY A 64 23.66 7.73 -8.92
N VAL A 65 22.95 6.83 -8.26
CA VAL A 65 21.58 6.41 -8.62
C VAL A 65 20.60 6.97 -7.61
N ARG A 66 19.42 7.40 -8.06
CA ARG A 66 18.37 7.84 -7.13
C ARG A 66 17.97 6.68 -6.20
N PRO A 67 17.90 6.91 -4.87
CA PRO A 67 17.47 5.90 -3.92
C PRO A 67 16.11 5.29 -4.28
N HIS A 68 16.02 3.96 -4.21
CA HIS A 68 14.81 3.21 -4.52
C HIS A 68 14.24 2.58 -3.26
N LEU A 69 12.92 2.65 -3.11
CA LEU A 69 12.15 2.00 -2.08
C LEU A 69 11.15 1.04 -2.75
N ALA A 70 11.15 -0.22 -2.34
CA ALA A 70 10.13 -1.20 -2.67
C ALA A 70 9.33 -1.56 -1.42
N VAL A 71 8.01 -1.58 -1.52
CA VAL A 71 7.12 -2.03 -0.44
C VAL A 71 6.20 -3.12 -0.98
N VAL A 72 6.24 -4.29 -0.33
CA VAL A 72 5.27 -5.38 -0.55
C VAL A 72 4.22 -5.30 0.53
N ALA A 73 2.96 -5.34 0.13
CA ALA A 73 1.83 -5.28 1.04
C ALA A 73 0.74 -6.29 0.65
N ARG A 74 -0.12 -6.63 1.60
CA ARG A 74 -1.30 -7.48 1.37
C ARG A 74 -2.56 -6.77 1.75
N ARG A 75 -3.57 -6.83 0.87
CA ARG A 75 -4.89 -6.28 1.15
C ARG A 75 -5.53 -7.09 2.27
N ARG A 76 -5.96 -6.42 3.34
CA ARG A 76 -6.67 -7.07 4.44
C ARG A 76 -7.91 -7.79 3.91
N VAL A 77 -8.14 -8.98 4.45
CA VAL A 77 -9.42 -9.64 4.30
C VAL A 77 -10.40 -8.86 5.16
N GLY A 78 -11.37 -8.19 4.53
CA GLY A 78 -12.43 -7.52 5.28
C GLY A 78 -13.07 -8.55 6.22
N ARG A 79 -13.30 -8.21 7.49
CA ARG A 79 -14.01 -9.10 8.41
C ARG A 79 -15.27 -9.58 7.69
N SER A 80 -15.36 -10.87 7.41
CA SER A 80 -16.61 -11.47 6.95
C SER A 80 -17.64 -11.17 8.01
N SER A 81 -18.62 -10.33 7.69
CA SER A 81 -19.79 -10.17 8.56
C SER A 81 -20.33 -11.57 8.84
N PRO A 82 -20.56 -11.96 10.11
CA PRO A 82 -21.23 -13.22 10.38
C PRO A 82 -22.57 -13.15 9.63
N VAL A 83 -22.81 -14.13 8.77
CA VAL A 83 -24.13 -14.36 8.18
C VAL A 83 -25.12 -14.33 9.35
N ARG A 84 -26.04 -13.36 9.35
CA ARG A 84 -27.22 -13.44 10.22
C ARG A 84 -27.98 -14.67 9.74
N SER A 85 -27.78 -15.80 10.41
CA SER A 85 -28.64 -16.96 10.27
C SER A 85 -30.04 -16.49 10.67
N SER A 86 -30.89 -16.22 9.68
CA SER A 86 -32.31 -16.10 9.91
C SER A 86 -32.83 -17.51 10.19
N LEU A 87 -32.72 -17.92 11.45
CA LEU A 87 -33.60 -18.94 12.00
C LEU A 87 -35.03 -18.42 11.81
N ARG A 88 -35.69 -18.86 10.74
CA ARG A 88 -37.14 -18.80 10.67
C ARG A 88 -37.67 -19.67 11.80
N PRO A 89 -38.54 -19.17 12.70
CA PRO A 89 -39.23 -20.04 13.62
C PRO A 89 -40.11 -20.98 12.80
N ASN A 90 -40.00 -22.26 13.11
CA ASN A 90 -40.87 -23.29 12.55
C ASN A 90 -42.24 -23.22 13.26
N ARG A 91 -43.29 -23.23 12.44
CA ARG A 91 -44.73 -23.35 12.75
C ARG A 91 -45.45 -22.12 13.32
#